data_AF-A0A0A1UGR8-F1
#
_entry.id   AF-A0A0A1UGR8-F1
#
_cell.length_a   1.000
_cell.length_b   1.000
_cell.length_c   1.000
_cell.angle_alpha   90.00
_cell.angle_beta   90.00
_cell.angle_gamma   90.00
#
_symmetry.space_group_name_H-M   'P 1'
#
loop_
_entity.id
_entity.type
_entity.pdbx_description
1 polymer ?
#
loop_
_entity_poly.entity_id
_entity_poly.type
_entity_poly.pdbx_seq_one_letter_code
_entity_poly.pdbx_strand_id
1 'polypeptide(L)'
;MSLSSTSDKLPTQLEGVYGYIVSSYFNDKVDFLNFECVNRKFHKNIERFHYNPISLTKKTKKLFKKIETQFFYNENDLKYLHKHASKYIMTCPVDYKTSCEHHKKGILCNKVVLTNEKDYMKKTSLLQSITSISDECFKAVQIREIVIPKSVTHLGARCFENCSQLESLKILGSVILGEKCFNNCSELTSVKMSRASIGNFCFSNCINLHFFILQEVGALGNNAFENCEVLTSVVLPSTIRRIPNSCFKNCVSLCSLEMPSGVLEIGNEAFQNCVCLEHFPFPKMLRTIGSFAFSGCINLLEIPLPSQIENIQDSAFEKCYALTDVEVPESVTYMSNKIFNQCTNLNRVRFLSKTTQIPLECFSMCQKLDAFDVPPNIKVINRLAFSQSGLRAFKSLQQITFIGREAFLKCQMLSVIDLSASPLLHLEPRMFCSCPLLRKVTLPTTINTLKTQCFTNCFSLEEIVLPEGIITIGVECFCECIHLTNIVLPNTLGSLLDGSFRNCSSLSKLDIPTTLSLLGDSTFEACTSLEKLAFSSRLTWVGDLCFKDCSSLSILKCPESLALPQNAFLNCFFEPQEKTKLCPPNRLKRNYQTLIRPHIKGMSSSLCSSVVSI
;
A
#
# COMPACT_ATOMS: atom_id res chain seq x y z
N MET A 1 -53.88 12.50 -30.63
CA MET A 1 -55.15 12.87 -29.96
C MET A 1 -54.96 12.70 -28.46
N SER A 2 -55.13 13.81 -27.74
CA SER A 2 -55.44 13.97 -26.31
C SER A 2 -55.14 12.83 -25.33
N LEU A 3 -54.20 13.12 -24.42
CA LEU A 3 -54.16 12.59 -23.06
C LEU A 3 -55.50 12.87 -22.35
N SER A 4 -56.21 11.83 -21.93
CA SER A 4 -57.27 11.92 -20.92
C SER A 4 -56.84 11.16 -19.67
N SER A 5 -56.57 11.92 -18.62
CA SER A 5 -56.27 11.49 -17.26
C SER A 5 -57.44 10.76 -16.62
N THR A 6 -57.27 9.49 -16.29
CA THR A 6 -57.98 8.86 -15.16
C THR A 6 -56.99 8.78 -14.00
N SER A 7 -57.13 9.73 -13.08
CA SER A 7 -56.43 9.76 -11.80
C SER A 7 -56.93 8.63 -10.92
N ASP A 8 -56.16 7.56 -10.79
CA ASP A 8 -56.22 6.71 -9.61
C ASP A 8 -55.71 7.55 -8.43
N LYS A 9 -56.66 8.04 -7.65
CA LYS A 9 -56.41 8.84 -6.45
C LYS A 9 -55.60 8.00 -5.46
N LEU A 10 -54.32 8.32 -5.30
CA LEU A 10 -53.62 8.11 -4.03
C LEU A 10 -54.45 8.75 -2.89
N PRO A 11 -54.57 8.12 -1.71
CA PRO A 11 -55.25 8.75 -0.58
C PRO A 11 -54.40 9.92 -0.10
N THR A 12 -54.83 11.14 -0.42
CA THR A 12 -54.15 12.40 -0.05
C THR A 12 -54.55 12.94 1.32
N GLN A 13 -55.09 12.12 2.24
CA GLN A 13 -55.42 12.56 3.60
C GLN A 13 -54.96 11.53 4.64
N LEU A 14 -54.08 11.95 5.56
CA LEU A 14 -53.80 11.20 6.79
C LEU A 14 -55.10 11.09 7.61
N GLU A 15 -55.75 9.94 7.55
CA GLU A 15 -56.84 9.59 8.47
C GLU A 15 -56.30 9.43 9.91
N GLY A 16 -57.18 9.59 10.91
CA GLY A 16 -56.78 9.56 12.34
C GLY A 16 -56.07 8.27 12.80
N VAL A 17 -56.22 7.17 12.06
CA VAL A 17 -55.54 5.88 12.30
C VAL A 17 -54.03 5.97 12.09
N TYR A 18 -53.58 6.79 11.14
CA TYR A 18 -52.15 7.00 10.87
C TYR A 18 -51.43 7.78 11.99
N GLY A 19 -52.18 8.50 12.84
CA GLY A 19 -51.61 9.19 14.01
C GLY A 19 -50.96 8.23 15.01
N TYR A 20 -51.44 6.99 15.10
CA TYR A 20 -50.81 5.93 15.89
C TYR A 20 -49.41 5.61 15.36
N ILE A 21 -49.30 5.37 14.04
CA ILE A 21 -48.04 5.05 13.37
C ILE A 21 -47.05 6.21 13.49
N VAL A 22 -47.50 7.44 13.20
CA VAL A 22 -46.66 8.64 13.28
C VAL A 22 -46.15 8.87 14.69
N SER A 23 -46.96 8.60 15.72
CA SER A 23 -46.55 8.82 17.10
C SER A 23 -45.45 7.91 17.62
N SER A 24 -45.16 6.79 16.92
CA SER A 24 -44.00 5.95 17.22
C SER A 24 -42.66 6.65 16.95
N TYR A 25 -42.68 7.79 16.26
CA TYR A 25 -41.51 8.60 15.91
C TYR A 25 -41.36 9.87 16.76
N PHE A 26 -42.22 10.11 17.75
CA PHE A 26 -42.09 11.28 18.62
C PHE A 26 -40.92 11.11 19.57
N ASN A 27 -39.98 12.07 19.58
CA ASN A 27 -38.84 12.07 20.49
C ASN A 27 -39.15 12.83 21.78
N ASP A 28 -39.98 13.87 21.68
CA ASP A 28 -40.34 14.68 22.83
C ASP A 28 -41.79 15.21 22.79
N LYS A 29 -42.12 16.01 23.79
CA LYS A 29 -43.44 16.62 23.92
C LYS A 29 -43.75 17.60 22.79
N VAL A 30 -42.75 18.25 22.22
CA VAL A 30 -42.91 19.24 21.14
C VAL A 30 -43.35 18.53 19.86
N ASP A 31 -42.77 17.37 19.55
CA ASP A 31 -43.19 16.54 18.41
C ASP A 31 -44.69 16.17 18.50
N PHE A 32 -45.11 15.71 19.68
CA PHE A 32 -46.50 15.38 19.94
C PHE A 32 -47.44 16.59 19.81
N LEU A 33 -47.05 17.73 20.39
CA LEU A 33 -47.85 18.96 20.31
C LEU A 33 -47.93 19.48 18.87
N ASN A 34 -46.83 19.44 18.12
CA ASN A 34 -46.81 19.85 16.72
C ASN A 34 -47.76 18.99 15.91
N PHE A 35 -47.73 17.66 16.10
CA PHE A 35 -48.64 16.73 15.43
C PHE A 35 -50.12 17.06 15.71
N GLU A 36 -50.48 17.25 16.98
CA GLU A 36 -51.86 17.60 17.37
C GLU A 36 -52.30 18.97 16.82
N CYS A 37 -51.36 19.92 16.68
CA CYS A 37 -51.63 21.27 16.18
C CYS A 37 -51.67 21.38 14.65
N VAL A 38 -51.22 20.36 13.89
CA VAL A 38 -51.17 20.41 12.41
C VAL A 38 -52.56 20.57 11.78
N ASN A 39 -53.61 19.96 12.36
CA ASN A 39 -54.96 20.04 11.81
C ASN A 39 -56.04 19.90 12.88
N ARG A 40 -57.11 20.70 12.80
CA ARG A 40 -58.29 20.60 13.70
C ARG A 40 -58.91 19.19 13.72
N LYS A 41 -58.76 18.39 12.67
CA LYS A 41 -59.19 16.98 12.62
C LYS A 41 -58.47 16.09 13.65
N PHE A 42 -57.27 16.45 14.08
CA PHE A 42 -56.50 15.70 15.08
C PHE A 42 -56.80 16.12 16.52
N HIS A 43 -57.53 17.22 16.74
CA HIS A 43 -57.83 17.78 18.06
C HIS A 43 -58.56 16.85 19.06
N LYS A 44 -59.09 15.71 18.61
CA LYS A 44 -59.71 14.64 19.44
C LYS A 44 -58.95 13.30 19.38
N ASN A 45 -57.79 13.24 18.73
CA ASN A 45 -57.01 12.00 18.61
C ASN A 45 -56.38 11.57 19.93
N ILE A 46 -56.11 12.50 20.86
CA ILE A 46 -55.58 12.19 22.19
C ILE A 46 -56.41 11.12 22.91
N GLU A 47 -57.74 11.15 22.76
CA GLU A 47 -58.64 10.18 23.39
C GLU A 47 -58.62 8.79 22.73
N ARG A 48 -58.03 8.67 21.53
CA ARG A 48 -57.89 7.42 20.78
C ARG A 48 -56.58 6.70 21.08
N PHE A 49 -55.66 7.32 21.83
CA PHE A 49 -54.43 6.67 22.24
C PHE A 49 -54.69 5.73 23.41
N HIS A 50 -54.49 4.44 23.17
CA HIS A 50 -54.49 3.39 24.20
C HIS A 50 -53.11 3.21 24.85
N TYR A 51 -52.15 4.10 24.54
CA TYR A 51 -50.82 4.16 25.16
C TYR A 51 -50.29 5.60 25.22
N ASN A 52 -49.22 5.85 25.97
CA ASN A 52 -48.56 7.16 25.98
C ASN A 52 -47.44 7.25 24.94
N PRO A 53 -47.57 8.09 23.90
CA PRO A 53 -46.52 8.27 22.88
C PRO A 53 -45.34 9.14 23.38
N ILE A 54 -45.49 9.79 24.53
CA ILE A 54 -44.45 10.59 25.18
C ILE A 54 -44.42 10.26 26.69
N SER A 55 -43.32 10.59 27.36
CA SER A 55 -43.19 10.40 28.81
C SER A 55 -44.31 11.08 29.61
N LEU A 56 -44.85 10.34 30.59
CA LEU A 56 -45.83 10.87 31.52
C LEU A 56 -45.14 11.67 32.62
N THR A 57 -45.68 12.85 32.90
CA THR A 57 -45.26 13.76 33.97
C THR A 57 -46.49 14.22 34.74
N LYS A 58 -46.31 14.96 35.84
CA LYS A 58 -47.44 15.60 36.55
C LYS A 58 -48.36 16.42 35.61
N LYS A 59 -47.80 17.04 34.56
CA LYS A 59 -48.55 17.86 33.59
C LYS A 59 -49.18 17.00 32.48
N THR A 60 -48.41 16.09 31.86
CA THR A 60 -48.86 15.34 30.67
C THR A 60 -49.76 14.16 31.00
N LYS A 61 -49.71 13.62 32.22
CA LYS A 61 -50.55 12.51 32.66
C LYS A 61 -52.06 12.78 32.52
N LYS A 62 -52.49 14.05 32.60
CA LYS A 62 -53.89 14.45 32.43
C LYS A 62 -54.40 14.34 30.98
N LEU A 63 -53.48 14.30 30.01
CA LEU A 63 -53.81 14.25 28.57
C LEU A 63 -54.28 12.83 28.18
N PHE A 64 -53.64 11.79 28.73
CA PHE A 64 -53.82 10.40 28.30
C PHE A 64 -54.72 9.60 29.25
N LYS A 65 -56.03 9.91 29.27
CA LYS A 65 -56.97 9.35 30.27
C LYS A 65 -57.36 7.89 30.04
N LYS A 66 -57.32 7.39 28.80
CA LYS A 66 -57.81 6.07 28.37
C LYS A 66 -56.68 5.08 28.02
N ILE A 67 -55.48 5.26 28.58
CA ILE A 67 -54.38 4.35 28.25
C ILE A 67 -54.54 2.98 28.92
N GLU A 68 -54.29 1.95 28.13
CA GLU A 68 -54.27 0.54 28.55
C GLU A 68 -52.82 0.08 28.74
N THR A 69 -51.90 0.52 27.87
CA THR A 69 -50.47 0.24 27.95
C THR A 69 -49.69 1.51 28.26
N GLN A 70 -48.96 1.55 29.38
CA GLN A 70 -48.02 2.63 29.66
C GLN A 70 -46.61 2.24 29.24
N PHE A 71 -46.02 3.03 28.35
CA PHE A 71 -44.60 2.97 28.01
C PHE A 71 -43.77 3.89 28.91
N PHE A 72 -42.65 3.37 29.41
CA PHE A 72 -41.63 4.12 30.11
C PHE A 72 -40.42 4.28 29.21
N TYR A 73 -40.02 5.52 28.93
CA TYR A 73 -38.91 5.85 28.04
C TYR A 73 -37.59 6.07 28.79
N ASN A 74 -37.66 6.18 30.11
CA ASN A 74 -36.53 6.26 31.03
C ASN A 74 -36.99 5.87 32.44
N GLU A 75 -36.06 5.62 33.36
CA GLU A 75 -36.40 5.22 34.73
C GLU A 75 -37.18 6.28 35.53
N ASN A 76 -37.05 7.57 35.23
CA ASN A 76 -37.81 8.61 35.94
C ASN A 76 -39.31 8.53 35.64
N ASP A 77 -39.72 7.95 34.51
CA ASP A 77 -41.13 7.77 34.17
C ASP A 77 -41.84 6.80 35.14
N LEU A 78 -41.09 5.92 35.83
CA LEU A 78 -41.59 5.04 36.89
C LEU A 78 -42.17 5.81 38.08
N LYS A 79 -41.88 7.11 38.21
CA LYS A 79 -42.50 7.97 39.24
C LYS A 79 -43.97 8.31 38.91
N TYR A 80 -44.42 8.05 37.69
CA TYR A 80 -45.69 8.54 37.16
C TYR A 80 -46.59 7.42 36.61
N LEU A 81 -46.80 6.34 37.38
CA LEU A 81 -47.72 5.25 37.00
C LEU A 81 -49.14 5.76 36.76
N HIS A 82 -49.75 5.34 35.66
CA HIS A 82 -51.12 5.63 35.33
C HIS A 82 -52.05 4.56 35.91
N LYS A 83 -53.08 5.02 36.63
CA LYS A 83 -54.01 4.17 37.40
C LYS A 83 -54.91 3.26 36.55
N HIS A 84 -55.07 3.57 35.27
CA HIS A 84 -55.93 2.82 34.34
C HIS A 84 -55.13 1.93 33.37
N ALA A 85 -53.80 2.00 33.40
CA ALA A 85 -52.98 1.11 32.58
C ALA A 85 -53.00 -0.30 33.19
N SER A 86 -53.30 -1.30 32.37
CA SER A 86 -53.27 -2.72 32.72
C SER A 86 -51.94 -3.38 32.32
N LYS A 87 -51.17 -2.74 31.45
CA LYS A 87 -49.85 -3.19 31.00
C LYS A 87 -48.81 -2.09 31.14
N TYR A 88 -47.64 -2.44 31.67
CA TYR A 88 -46.52 -1.52 31.86
C TYR A 88 -45.31 -2.04 31.08
N ILE A 89 -44.72 -1.21 30.22
CA ILE A 89 -43.63 -1.62 29.32
C ILE A 89 -42.48 -0.62 29.41
N MET A 90 -41.29 -1.11 29.75
CA MET A 90 -40.05 -0.34 29.68
C MET A 90 -39.44 -0.47 28.29
N THR A 91 -39.24 0.68 27.61
CA THR A 91 -38.72 0.75 26.23
C THR A 91 -37.25 1.17 26.17
N CYS A 92 -36.71 1.74 27.25
CA CYS A 92 -35.27 1.99 27.39
C CYS A 92 -34.51 0.71 27.75
N PRO A 93 -33.19 0.64 27.44
CA PRO A 93 -32.34 -0.45 27.89
C PRO A 93 -32.32 -0.54 29.42
N VAL A 94 -32.38 -1.77 29.95
CA VAL A 94 -32.30 -2.06 31.39
C VAL A 94 -31.38 -3.26 31.58
N ASP A 95 -30.52 -3.23 32.59
CA ASP A 95 -29.67 -4.38 32.91
C ASP A 95 -30.50 -5.58 33.39
N TYR A 96 -29.96 -6.79 33.23
CA TYR A 96 -30.67 -8.03 33.55
C TYR A 96 -31.20 -8.07 34.99
N LYS A 97 -30.43 -7.62 35.98
CA LYS A 97 -30.83 -7.63 37.39
C LYS A 97 -32.01 -6.69 37.64
N THR A 98 -31.93 -5.46 37.15
CA THR A 98 -33.02 -4.48 37.25
C THR A 98 -34.28 -4.97 36.51
N SER A 99 -34.12 -5.65 35.36
CA SER A 99 -35.26 -6.24 34.64
C SER A 99 -35.99 -7.31 35.47
N CYS A 100 -35.26 -8.10 36.26
CA CYS A 100 -35.85 -9.08 37.17
C CYS A 100 -36.66 -8.39 38.29
N GLU A 101 -36.19 -7.26 38.81
CA GLU A 101 -36.91 -6.46 39.80
C GLU A 101 -38.17 -5.81 39.21
N HIS A 102 -38.09 -5.33 37.97
CA HIS A 102 -39.22 -4.79 37.23
C HIS A 102 -40.28 -5.86 36.91
N HIS A 103 -39.85 -7.06 36.54
CA HIS A 103 -40.75 -8.18 36.29
C HIS A 103 -41.57 -8.54 37.53
N LYS A 104 -40.94 -8.55 38.73
CA LYS A 104 -41.66 -8.74 40.01
C LYS A 104 -42.71 -7.66 40.29
N LYS A 105 -42.56 -6.48 39.68
CA LYS A 105 -43.52 -5.36 39.77
C LYS A 105 -44.55 -5.36 38.62
N GLY A 106 -44.58 -6.39 37.77
CA GLY A 106 -45.49 -6.47 36.62
C GLY A 106 -45.10 -5.57 35.44
N ILE A 107 -43.85 -5.10 35.39
CA ILE A 107 -43.32 -4.26 34.30
C ILE A 107 -42.55 -5.14 33.33
N LEU A 108 -42.93 -5.10 32.05
CA LEU A 108 -42.28 -5.82 30.97
C LEU A 108 -41.10 -5.00 30.41
N CYS A 109 -39.89 -5.53 30.43
CA CYS A 109 -38.72 -4.89 29.83
C CYS A 109 -38.49 -5.43 28.42
N ASN A 110 -38.62 -4.57 27.40
CA ASN A 110 -38.43 -4.98 26.00
C ASN A 110 -36.96 -4.99 25.55
N LYS A 111 -36.07 -4.30 26.28
CA LYS A 111 -34.65 -4.18 25.97
C LYS A 111 -33.81 -4.56 27.18
N VAL A 112 -33.65 -5.85 27.40
CA VAL A 112 -32.83 -6.37 28.51
C VAL A 112 -31.38 -6.53 28.05
N VAL A 113 -30.45 -5.94 28.79
CA VAL A 113 -29.00 -5.97 28.53
C VAL A 113 -28.31 -6.83 29.57
N LEU A 114 -27.53 -7.82 29.14
CA LEU A 114 -26.66 -8.56 30.03
C LEU A 114 -25.35 -7.79 30.22
N THR A 115 -25.05 -7.40 31.47
CA THR A 115 -23.86 -6.62 31.84
C THR A 115 -22.86 -7.38 32.70
N ASN A 116 -23.19 -8.60 33.12
CA ASN A 116 -22.37 -9.44 33.98
C ASN A 116 -22.51 -10.92 33.59
N GLU A 117 -21.39 -11.60 33.37
CA GLU A 117 -21.31 -13.01 32.97
C GLU A 117 -21.96 -13.96 33.99
N LYS A 118 -21.91 -13.63 35.29
CA LYS A 118 -22.42 -14.50 36.36
C LYS A 118 -23.93 -14.66 36.27
N ASP A 119 -24.63 -13.69 35.70
CA ASP A 119 -26.08 -13.76 35.53
C ASP A 119 -26.47 -14.72 34.41
N TYR A 120 -25.62 -14.86 33.39
CA TYR A 120 -25.79 -15.87 32.35
C TYR A 120 -25.50 -17.29 32.86
N MET A 121 -24.44 -17.46 33.66
CA MET A 121 -24.04 -18.77 34.19
C MET A 121 -25.07 -19.40 35.14
N LYS A 122 -26.04 -18.64 35.64
CA LYS A 122 -27.14 -19.15 36.48
C LYS A 122 -28.20 -19.95 35.69
N LYS A 123 -28.10 -20.06 34.36
CA LYS A 123 -28.96 -20.87 33.46
C LYS A 123 -30.47 -20.76 33.75
N THR A 124 -30.95 -19.54 33.98
CA THR A 124 -32.37 -19.30 34.29
C THR A 124 -33.25 -19.33 33.05
N SER A 125 -34.55 -19.64 33.19
CA SER A 125 -35.55 -19.57 32.12
C SER A 125 -35.71 -18.16 31.50
N LEU A 126 -35.18 -17.14 32.17
CA LEU A 126 -35.21 -15.73 31.77
C LEU A 126 -34.15 -15.34 30.74
N LEU A 127 -33.25 -16.24 30.34
CA LEU A 127 -32.27 -15.98 29.26
C LEU A 127 -32.95 -15.62 27.92
N GLN A 128 -34.21 -16.02 27.72
CA GLN A 128 -34.99 -15.72 26.52
C GLN A 128 -35.44 -14.25 26.42
N SER A 129 -35.36 -13.45 27.49
CA SER A 129 -35.69 -12.02 27.45
C SER A 129 -34.50 -11.12 27.13
N ILE A 130 -33.27 -11.65 27.17
CA ILE A 130 -32.05 -10.88 26.89
C ILE A 130 -32.04 -10.49 25.41
N THR A 131 -31.89 -9.18 25.16
CA THR A 131 -31.88 -8.59 23.81
C THR A 131 -30.49 -8.17 23.34
N SER A 132 -29.57 -7.92 24.28
CA SER A 132 -28.18 -7.61 23.98
C SER A 132 -27.25 -8.01 25.12
N ILE A 133 -25.97 -8.16 24.80
CA ILE A 133 -24.89 -8.38 25.77
C ILE A 133 -23.95 -7.17 25.67
N SER A 134 -23.59 -6.60 26.81
CA SER A 134 -22.77 -5.38 26.87
C SER A 134 -21.32 -5.62 26.44
N ASP A 135 -20.61 -4.52 26.29
CA ASP A 135 -19.17 -4.52 26.08
C ASP A 135 -18.46 -5.25 27.23
N GLU A 136 -17.39 -5.98 26.88
CA GLU A 136 -16.51 -6.70 27.81
C GLU A 136 -17.20 -7.68 28.78
N CYS A 137 -18.47 -8.00 28.59
CA CYS A 137 -19.29 -8.77 29.54
C CYS A 137 -18.70 -10.16 29.87
N PHE A 138 -18.07 -10.82 28.90
CA PHE A 138 -17.41 -12.13 29.05
C PHE A 138 -15.90 -12.06 28.78
N LYS A 139 -15.30 -10.87 28.81
CA LYS A 139 -13.88 -10.71 28.48
C LYS A 139 -13.00 -11.56 29.41
N ALA A 140 -12.09 -12.33 28.82
CA ALA A 140 -11.17 -13.25 29.49
C ALA A 140 -11.85 -14.30 30.40
N VAL A 141 -13.14 -14.61 30.16
CA VAL A 141 -13.86 -15.63 30.91
C VAL A 141 -13.49 -17.02 30.37
N GLN A 142 -13.28 -17.97 31.28
CA GLN A 142 -13.01 -19.37 30.96
C GLN A 142 -14.32 -20.11 30.64
N ILE A 143 -14.86 -19.89 29.44
CA ILE A 143 -16.02 -20.61 28.89
C ILE A 143 -15.59 -21.51 27.74
N ARG A 144 -16.17 -22.71 27.65
CA ARG A 144 -15.92 -23.68 26.57
C ARG A 144 -16.98 -23.67 25.48
N GLU A 145 -18.23 -23.47 25.84
CA GLU A 145 -19.36 -23.40 24.90
C GLU A 145 -20.27 -22.25 25.28
N ILE A 146 -20.79 -21.54 24.26
CA ILE A 146 -21.86 -20.57 24.45
C ILE A 146 -22.92 -20.67 23.36
N VAL A 147 -24.18 -20.52 23.77
CA VAL A 147 -25.34 -20.44 22.87
C VAL A 147 -25.98 -19.07 22.99
N ILE A 148 -25.91 -18.28 21.92
CA ILE A 148 -26.55 -16.97 21.81
C ILE A 148 -28.00 -17.17 21.32
N PRO A 149 -29.02 -16.88 22.15
CA PRO A 149 -30.41 -17.14 21.80
C PRO A 149 -30.93 -16.15 20.74
N LYS A 150 -32.03 -16.52 20.09
CA LYS A 150 -32.69 -15.70 19.03
C LYS A 150 -33.09 -14.29 19.46
N SER A 151 -33.33 -14.09 20.76
CA SER A 151 -33.69 -12.80 21.34
C SER A 151 -32.53 -11.81 21.32
N VAL A 152 -31.28 -12.29 21.36
CA VAL A 152 -30.08 -11.45 21.37
C VAL A 152 -29.76 -10.96 19.97
N THR A 153 -29.87 -9.65 19.78
CA THR A 153 -29.66 -8.97 18.50
C THR A 153 -28.34 -8.21 18.43
N HIS A 154 -27.67 -7.98 19.56
CA HIS A 154 -26.42 -7.23 19.65
C HIS A 154 -25.47 -7.83 20.69
N LEU A 155 -24.21 -8.02 20.32
CA LEU A 155 -23.10 -8.31 21.23
C LEU A 155 -22.15 -7.11 21.22
N GLY A 156 -21.84 -6.59 22.40
CA GLY A 156 -20.97 -5.43 22.58
C GLY A 156 -19.54 -5.62 22.10
N ALA A 157 -18.78 -4.53 22.11
CA ALA A 157 -17.36 -4.55 21.81
C ALA A 157 -16.59 -5.38 22.85
N ARG A 158 -15.61 -6.17 22.39
CA ARG A 158 -14.75 -7.03 23.23
C ARG A 158 -15.53 -7.98 24.14
N CYS A 159 -16.78 -8.29 23.82
CA CYS A 159 -17.69 -9.03 24.68
C CYS A 159 -17.10 -10.37 25.12
N PHE A 160 -16.47 -11.11 24.21
CA PHE A 160 -15.79 -12.39 24.42
C PHE A 160 -14.28 -12.30 24.12
N GLU A 161 -13.68 -11.12 24.16
CA GLU A 161 -12.24 -10.96 23.91
C GLU A 161 -11.43 -11.80 24.90
N ASN A 162 -10.38 -12.49 24.42
CA ASN A 162 -9.53 -13.39 25.21
C ASN A 162 -10.26 -14.56 25.90
N CYS A 163 -11.45 -14.97 25.43
CA CYS A 163 -12.06 -16.24 25.82
C CYS A 163 -11.31 -17.41 25.18
N SER A 164 -10.05 -17.62 25.57
CA SER A 164 -9.13 -18.53 24.87
C SER A 164 -9.56 -19.99 24.90
N GLN A 165 -10.40 -20.41 25.86
CA GLN A 165 -10.92 -21.78 25.97
C GLN A 165 -12.24 -22.00 25.20
N LEU A 166 -12.76 -21.00 24.47
CA LEU A 166 -14.06 -21.10 23.80
C LEU A 166 -13.96 -22.00 22.55
N GLU A 167 -14.40 -23.24 22.69
CA GLU A 167 -14.38 -24.27 21.65
C GLU A 167 -15.62 -24.20 20.72
N SER A 168 -16.78 -23.82 21.26
CA SER A 168 -18.08 -23.89 20.55
C SER A 168 -18.91 -22.60 20.71
N LEU A 169 -19.28 -22.00 19.57
CA LEU A 169 -20.16 -20.84 19.49
C LEU A 169 -21.38 -21.15 18.61
N LYS A 170 -22.58 -21.08 19.18
CA LYS A 170 -23.85 -21.25 18.45
C LYS A 170 -24.67 -19.97 18.53
N ILE A 171 -25.01 -19.37 17.39
CA ILE A 171 -25.83 -18.16 17.31
C ILE A 171 -27.14 -18.49 16.59
N LEU A 172 -28.26 -18.37 17.30
CA LEU A 172 -29.55 -18.88 16.82
C LEU A 172 -30.39 -17.86 16.01
N GLY A 173 -30.00 -16.59 15.98
CA GLY A 173 -30.73 -15.50 15.32
C GLY A 173 -29.84 -14.46 14.66
N SER A 174 -30.44 -13.39 14.16
CA SER A 174 -29.73 -12.26 13.53
C SER A 174 -29.03 -11.42 14.59
N VAL A 175 -27.72 -11.19 14.43
CA VAL A 175 -26.93 -10.49 15.46
C VAL A 175 -25.95 -9.48 14.86
N ILE A 176 -25.74 -8.37 15.55
CA ILE A 176 -24.64 -7.44 15.31
C ILE A 176 -23.53 -7.77 16.31
N LEU A 177 -22.36 -8.13 15.81
CA LEU A 177 -21.16 -8.40 16.59
C LEU A 177 -20.31 -7.13 16.67
N GLY A 178 -20.01 -6.66 17.87
CA GLY A 178 -19.18 -5.47 18.10
C GLY A 178 -17.73 -5.65 17.69
N GLU A 179 -16.95 -4.55 17.77
CA GLU A 179 -15.50 -4.59 17.58
C GLU A 179 -14.85 -5.61 18.52
N LYS A 180 -13.91 -6.43 18.02
CA LYS A 180 -13.14 -7.41 18.81
C LYS A 180 -14.00 -8.40 19.59
N CYS A 181 -15.26 -8.62 19.18
CA CYS A 181 -16.23 -9.39 19.97
C CYS A 181 -15.70 -10.76 20.39
N PHE A 182 -15.04 -11.50 19.50
CA PHE A 182 -14.41 -12.80 19.74
C PHE A 182 -12.89 -12.77 19.47
N ASN A 183 -12.24 -11.62 19.65
CA ASN A 183 -10.80 -11.51 19.41
C ASN A 183 -10.03 -12.46 20.36
N ASN A 184 -9.03 -13.14 19.84
CA ASN A 184 -8.19 -14.08 20.61
C ASN A 184 -8.98 -15.21 21.29
N CYS A 185 -10.07 -15.68 20.65
CA CYS A 185 -10.74 -16.93 21.01
C CYS A 185 -10.01 -18.11 20.34
N SER A 186 -8.82 -18.45 20.84
CA SER A 186 -7.86 -19.32 20.16
C SER A 186 -8.34 -20.75 19.91
N GLU A 187 -9.23 -21.31 20.75
CA GLU A 187 -9.77 -22.67 20.59
C GLU A 187 -11.02 -22.74 19.70
N LEU A 188 -11.50 -21.62 19.16
CA LEU A 188 -12.71 -21.60 18.34
C LEU A 188 -12.41 -22.20 16.96
N THR A 189 -12.98 -23.37 16.67
CA THR A 189 -12.64 -24.14 15.46
C THR A 189 -13.55 -23.86 14.27
N SER A 190 -14.82 -23.54 14.50
CA SER A 190 -15.79 -23.27 13.44
C SER A 190 -16.88 -22.31 13.90
N VAL A 191 -17.31 -21.44 12.97
CA VAL A 191 -18.42 -20.50 13.21
C VAL A 191 -19.40 -20.56 12.04
N LYS A 192 -20.69 -20.75 12.36
CA LYS A 192 -21.79 -20.75 11.40
C LYS A 192 -22.85 -19.75 11.84
N MET A 193 -23.22 -18.84 10.94
CA MET A 193 -24.23 -17.82 11.22
C MET A 193 -25.15 -17.64 10.01
N SER A 194 -26.45 -17.49 10.27
CA SER A 194 -27.42 -17.19 9.20
C SER A 194 -27.32 -15.73 8.77
N ARG A 195 -27.59 -14.77 9.67
CA ARG A 195 -27.51 -13.33 9.38
C ARG A 195 -26.69 -12.59 10.43
N ALA A 196 -25.64 -11.87 10.01
CA ALA A 196 -24.76 -11.16 10.94
C ALA A 196 -24.19 -9.86 10.37
N SER A 197 -23.96 -8.88 11.24
CA SER A 197 -23.02 -7.77 10.99
C SER A 197 -21.77 -7.99 11.83
N ILE A 198 -20.61 -8.07 11.20
CA ILE A 198 -19.35 -8.40 11.87
C ILE A 198 -18.55 -7.11 12.07
N GLY A 199 -18.24 -6.77 13.32
CA GLY A 199 -17.42 -5.62 13.68
C GLY A 199 -15.94 -5.81 13.34
N ASN A 200 -15.16 -4.73 13.46
CA ASN A 200 -13.72 -4.77 13.21
C ASN A 200 -13.02 -5.74 14.18
N PHE A 201 -12.00 -6.46 13.72
CA PHE A 201 -11.22 -7.42 14.52
C PHE A 201 -12.04 -8.52 15.20
N CYS A 202 -13.29 -8.74 14.80
CA CYS A 202 -14.25 -9.57 15.54
C CYS A 202 -13.74 -10.98 15.83
N PHE A 203 -13.12 -11.65 14.87
CA PHE A 203 -12.53 -12.98 15.00
C PHE A 203 -11.00 -12.97 14.82
N SER A 204 -10.36 -11.80 14.95
CA SER A 204 -8.91 -11.73 14.80
C SER A 204 -8.20 -12.54 15.88
N ASN A 205 -7.09 -13.19 15.52
CA ASN A 205 -6.32 -14.13 16.34
C ASN A 205 -7.13 -15.36 16.81
N CYS A 206 -8.21 -15.75 16.10
CA CYS A 206 -8.81 -17.08 16.28
C CYS A 206 -7.98 -18.12 15.53
N ILE A 207 -6.78 -18.41 16.04
CA ILE A 207 -5.74 -19.16 15.33
C ILE A 207 -6.14 -20.57 14.91
N ASN A 208 -7.09 -21.21 15.61
CA ASN A 208 -7.61 -22.54 15.25
C ASN A 208 -8.91 -22.51 14.44
N LEU A 209 -9.38 -21.34 14.00
CA LEU A 209 -10.61 -21.21 13.21
C LEU A 209 -10.39 -21.78 11.81
N HIS A 210 -10.84 -23.02 11.60
CA HIS A 210 -10.68 -23.74 10.35
C HIS A 210 -11.69 -23.32 9.29
N PHE A 211 -12.91 -22.98 9.71
CA PHE A 211 -14.02 -22.73 8.81
C PHE A 211 -14.99 -21.67 9.30
N PHE A 212 -15.47 -20.85 8.36
CA PHE A 212 -16.43 -19.78 8.62
C PHE A 212 -17.54 -19.77 7.55
N ILE A 213 -18.81 -19.76 7.99
CA ILE A 213 -19.98 -19.55 7.10
C ILE A 213 -20.84 -18.40 7.58
N LEU A 214 -21.15 -17.51 6.64
CA LEU A 214 -22.17 -16.47 6.78
C LEU A 214 -23.10 -16.47 5.56
N GLN A 215 -24.37 -16.79 5.76
CA GLN A 215 -25.35 -16.94 4.66
C GLN A 215 -25.94 -15.60 4.18
N GLU A 216 -26.15 -14.66 5.10
CA GLU A 216 -26.69 -13.32 4.87
C GLU A 216 -25.91 -12.29 5.69
N VAL A 217 -25.70 -11.10 5.12
CA VAL A 217 -24.91 -10.05 5.77
C VAL A 217 -25.72 -8.82 6.15
N GLY A 218 -25.30 -8.18 7.24
CA GLY A 218 -25.47 -6.74 7.49
C GLY A 218 -24.22 -5.93 7.10
N ALA A 219 -23.01 -6.41 7.47
CA ALA A 219 -21.70 -5.85 7.07
C ALA A 219 -20.53 -6.79 7.49
N LEU A 220 -19.34 -6.59 6.91
CA LEU A 220 -18.09 -7.22 7.32
C LEU A 220 -17.07 -6.13 7.71
N GLY A 221 -16.43 -6.28 8.86
CA GLY A 221 -15.49 -5.28 9.42
C GLY A 221 -14.05 -5.47 8.96
N ASN A 222 -13.23 -4.43 9.17
CA ASN A 222 -11.78 -4.49 8.95
C ASN A 222 -11.13 -5.50 9.91
N ASN A 223 -10.09 -6.19 9.45
CA ASN A 223 -9.32 -7.14 10.27
C ASN A 223 -10.17 -8.29 10.85
N ALA A 224 -11.37 -8.55 10.32
CA ALA A 224 -12.34 -9.46 10.95
C ALA A 224 -11.77 -10.86 11.20
N PHE A 225 -10.91 -11.38 10.32
CA PHE A 225 -10.25 -12.68 10.40
C PHE A 225 -8.72 -12.57 10.33
N GLU A 226 -8.14 -11.43 10.73
CA GLU A 226 -6.68 -11.28 10.77
C GLU A 226 -6.05 -12.32 11.70
N ASN A 227 -4.98 -12.98 11.23
CA ASN A 227 -4.25 -14.06 11.93
C ASN A 227 -5.11 -15.30 12.25
N CYS A 228 -6.15 -15.59 11.46
CA CYS A 228 -6.80 -16.91 11.47
C CYS A 228 -5.97 -17.89 10.64
N GLU A 229 -4.82 -18.30 11.17
CA GLU A 229 -3.76 -18.98 10.40
C GLU A 229 -4.19 -20.30 9.76
N VAL A 230 -5.09 -21.06 10.39
CA VAL A 230 -5.60 -22.35 9.87
C VAL A 230 -6.90 -22.24 9.08
N LEU A 231 -7.38 -21.04 8.79
CA LEU A 231 -8.63 -20.82 8.06
C LEU A 231 -8.50 -21.29 6.62
N THR A 232 -9.15 -22.40 6.28
CA THR A 232 -9.07 -23.01 4.93
C THR A 232 -10.29 -22.71 4.07
N SER A 233 -11.45 -22.43 4.69
CA SER A 233 -12.71 -22.22 3.97
C SER A 233 -13.54 -21.09 4.58
N VAL A 234 -13.93 -20.14 3.74
CA VAL A 234 -14.82 -19.02 4.09
C VAL A 234 -15.92 -18.94 3.06
N VAL A 235 -17.18 -19.02 3.50
CA VAL A 235 -18.35 -18.76 2.65
C VAL A 235 -18.91 -17.40 3.00
N LEU A 236 -18.82 -16.49 2.04
CA LEU A 236 -19.34 -15.13 2.15
C LEU A 236 -20.64 -14.96 1.34
N PRO A 237 -21.58 -14.13 1.83
CA PRO A 237 -22.85 -13.91 1.13
C PRO A 237 -22.67 -13.09 -0.15
N SER A 238 -23.53 -13.36 -1.14
CA SER A 238 -23.50 -12.73 -2.47
C SER A 238 -23.72 -11.20 -2.46
N THR A 239 -24.25 -10.66 -1.36
CA THR A 239 -24.55 -9.23 -1.17
C THR A 239 -23.34 -8.39 -0.77
N ILE A 240 -22.20 -9.00 -0.41
CA ILE A 240 -20.98 -8.25 -0.08
C ILE A 240 -20.49 -7.45 -1.28
N ARG A 241 -20.29 -6.15 -1.08
CA ARG A 241 -19.78 -5.21 -2.09
C ARG A 241 -18.30 -4.88 -1.95
N ARG A 242 -17.71 -5.11 -0.77
CA ARG A 242 -16.31 -4.80 -0.48
C ARG A 242 -15.75 -5.86 0.46
N ILE A 243 -14.55 -6.36 0.15
CA ILE A 243 -13.71 -7.05 1.14
C ILE A 243 -12.97 -5.97 1.94
N PRO A 244 -13.19 -5.86 3.26
CA PRO A 244 -12.59 -4.78 4.07
C PRO A 244 -11.07 -4.88 4.19
N ASN A 245 -10.46 -3.84 4.76
CA ASN A 245 -9.02 -3.78 4.97
C ASN A 245 -8.57 -4.90 5.93
N SER A 246 -7.44 -5.54 5.59
CA SER A 246 -6.78 -6.59 6.37
C SER A 246 -7.68 -7.76 6.78
N CYS A 247 -8.82 -7.95 6.09
CA CYS A 247 -9.88 -8.86 6.55
C CYS A 247 -9.39 -10.30 6.74
N PHE A 248 -8.55 -10.80 5.84
CA PHE A 248 -7.95 -12.13 5.86
C PHE A 248 -6.42 -12.07 5.94
N LYS A 249 -5.85 -10.97 6.45
CA LYS A 249 -4.40 -10.83 6.60
C LYS A 249 -3.83 -11.98 7.45
N ASN A 250 -2.72 -12.55 6.99
CA ASN A 250 -2.04 -13.71 7.60
C ASN A 250 -2.93 -14.96 7.75
N CYS A 251 -3.98 -15.14 6.92
CA CYS A 251 -4.68 -16.42 6.80
C CYS A 251 -3.84 -17.39 5.95
N VAL A 252 -2.73 -17.88 6.51
CA VAL A 252 -1.69 -18.60 5.76
C VAL A 252 -2.19 -19.90 5.12
N SER A 253 -3.20 -20.56 5.70
CA SER A 253 -3.79 -21.80 5.17
C SER A 253 -4.97 -21.58 4.22
N LEU A 254 -5.33 -20.33 3.91
CA LEU A 254 -6.42 -20.03 2.99
C LEU A 254 -5.95 -20.27 1.55
N CYS A 255 -6.31 -21.41 0.98
CA CYS A 255 -5.87 -21.80 -0.38
C CYS A 255 -6.90 -21.44 -1.47
N SER A 256 -8.17 -21.26 -1.09
CA SER A 256 -9.22 -20.88 -2.02
C SER A 256 -10.33 -20.09 -1.31
N LEU A 257 -11.03 -19.25 -2.06
CA LEU A 257 -12.17 -18.47 -1.56
C LEU A 257 -13.21 -18.37 -2.67
N GLU A 258 -14.46 -18.72 -2.38
CA GLU A 258 -15.56 -18.42 -3.29
C GLU A 258 -15.90 -16.93 -3.20
N MET A 259 -15.45 -16.17 -4.18
CA MET A 259 -15.64 -14.72 -4.20
C MET A 259 -17.07 -14.33 -4.61
N PRO A 260 -17.78 -13.52 -3.80
CA PRO A 260 -19.06 -12.97 -4.20
C PRO A 260 -18.93 -12.11 -5.47
N SER A 261 -19.73 -12.42 -6.50
CA SER A 261 -19.66 -11.77 -7.82
C SER A 261 -19.94 -10.26 -7.78
N GLY A 262 -20.62 -9.80 -6.72
CA GLY A 262 -21.00 -8.41 -6.50
C GLY A 262 -19.94 -7.52 -5.85
N VAL A 263 -18.75 -8.06 -5.53
CA VAL A 263 -17.65 -7.31 -4.92
C VAL A 263 -17.05 -6.33 -5.94
N LEU A 264 -16.97 -5.07 -5.54
CA LEU A 264 -16.43 -3.95 -6.32
C LEU A 264 -15.04 -3.54 -5.86
N GLU A 265 -14.65 -3.89 -4.63
CA GLU A 265 -13.38 -3.48 -4.03
C GLU A 265 -12.81 -4.53 -3.08
N ILE A 266 -11.50 -4.72 -3.19
CA ILE A 266 -10.67 -5.45 -2.22
C ILE A 266 -9.83 -4.41 -1.49
N GLY A 267 -10.02 -4.33 -0.17
CA GLY A 267 -9.36 -3.34 0.69
C GLY A 267 -7.85 -3.56 0.84
N ASN A 268 -7.21 -2.61 1.52
CA ASN A 268 -5.77 -2.64 1.78
C ASN A 268 -5.41 -3.86 2.63
N GLU A 269 -4.32 -4.54 2.30
CA GLU A 269 -3.81 -5.73 3.01
C GLU A 269 -4.82 -6.88 3.16
N ALA A 270 -5.94 -6.86 2.42
CA ALA A 270 -7.08 -7.77 2.66
C ALA A 270 -6.70 -9.25 2.67
N PHE A 271 -5.74 -9.66 1.84
CA PHE A 271 -5.19 -11.02 1.73
C PHE A 271 -3.66 -11.03 1.91
N GLN A 272 -3.08 -10.03 2.58
CA GLN A 272 -1.63 -9.98 2.79
C GLN A 272 -1.16 -11.27 3.51
N ASN A 273 -0.07 -11.87 3.01
CA ASN A 273 0.51 -13.13 3.49
C ASN A 273 -0.46 -14.33 3.50
N CYS A 274 -1.46 -14.37 2.62
CA CYS A 274 -2.22 -15.60 2.37
C CYS A 274 -1.39 -16.57 1.51
N VAL A 275 -0.41 -17.21 2.14
CA VAL A 275 0.64 -17.96 1.42
C VAL A 275 0.14 -19.16 0.64
N CYS A 276 -0.98 -19.79 1.03
CA CYS A 276 -1.54 -20.93 0.31
C CYS A 276 -2.37 -20.55 -0.94
N LEU A 277 -2.70 -19.27 -1.15
CA LEU A 277 -3.47 -18.86 -2.32
C LEU A 277 -2.67 -19.07 -3.61
N GLU A 278 -3.04 -20.10 -4.38
CA GLU A 278 -2.47 -20.37 -5.70
C GLU A 278 -3.25 -19.66 -6.82
N HIS A 279 -4.58 -19.62 -6.68
CA HIS A 279 -5.50 -18.97 -7.60
C HIS A 279 -6.49 -18.09 -6.83
N PHE A 280 -6.76 -16.90 -7.33
CA PHE A 280 -7.77 -16.01 -6.77
C PHE A 280 -8.87 -15.70 -7.79
N PRO A 281 -10.13 -16.07 -7.53
CA PRO A 281 -11.23 -15.83 -8.48
C PRO A 281 -11.68 -14.37 -8.40
N PHE A 282 -10.98 -13.49 -9.13
CA PHE A 282 -11.32 -12.06 -9.17
C PHE A 282 -12.79 -11.83 -9.62
N PRO A 283 -13.59 -11.04 -8.88
CA PRO A 283 -14.95 -10.69 -9.29
C PRO A 283 -14.96 -9.89 -10.60
N LYS A 284 -15.89 -10.21 -11.51
CA LYS A 284 -15.99 -9.55 -12.83
C LYS A 284 -16.24 -8.04 -12.77
N MET A 285 -16.90 -7.56 -11.71
CA MET A 285 -17.23 -6.14 -11.51
C MET A 285 -16.21 -5.39 -10.64
N LEU A 286 -15.10 -6.02 -10.26
CA LEU A 286 -14.09 -5.42 -9.40
C LEU A 286 -13.48 -4.17 -10.05
N ARG A 287 -13.45 -3.07 -9.29
CA ARG A 287 -12.93 -1.76 -9.71
C ARG A 287 -11.60 -1.42 -9.06
N THR A 288 -11.40 -1.86 -7.82
CA THR A 288 -10.23 -1.45 -7.03
C THR A 288 -9.61 -2.62 -6.26
N ILE A 289 -8.28 -2.71 -6.35
CA ILE A 289 -7.42 -3.53 -5.48
C ILE A 289 -6.56 -2.59 -4.63
N GLY A 290 -6.75 -2.66 -3.31
CA GLY A 290 -6.09 -1.80 -2.33
C GLY A 290 -4.60 -2.08 -2.16
N SER A 291 -3.91 -1.18 -1.46
CA SER A 291 -2.47 -1.29 -1.23
C SER A 291 -2.14 -2.56 -0.45
N PHE A 292 -1.07 -3.25 -0.84
CA PHE A 292 -0.63 -4.52 -0.24
C PHE A 292 -1.68 -5.65 -0.21
N ALA A 293 -2.79 -5.54 -0.97
CA ALA A 293 -3.93 -6.46 -0.86
C ALA A 293 -3.55 -7.94 -0.97
N PHE A 294 -2.62 -8.30 -1.86
CA PHE A 294 -2.10 -9.65 -2.05
C PHE A 294 -0.59 -9.73 -1.79
N SER A 295 -0.02 -8.75 -1.08
CA SER A 295 1.42 -8.75 -0.81
C SER A 295 1.80 -10.00 0.00
N GLY A 296 2.86 -10.70 -0.41
CA GLY A 296 3.31 -11.93 0.25
C GLY A 296 2.42 -13.16 -0.01
N CYS A 297 1.50 -13.12 -0.99
CA CYS A 297 0.85 -14.34 -1.51
C CYS A 297 1.85 -15.13 -2.36
N ILE A 298 2.81 -15.79 -1.69
CA ILE A 298 4.02 -16.33 -2.34
C ILE A 298 3.73 -17.41 -3.39
N ASN A 299 2.62 -18.14 -3.27
CA ASN A 299 2.22 -19.21 -4.19
C ASN A 299 1.23 -18.75 -5.28
N LEU A 300 0.84 -17.47 -5.33
CA LEU A 300 -0.12 -16.97 -6.31
C LEU A 300 0.49 -17.06 -7.72
N LEU A 301 -0.05 -17.95 -8.55
CA LEU A 301 0.52 -18.32 -9.85
C LEU A 301 0.15 -17.33 -10.96
N GLU A 302 -1.09 -16.85 -10.92
CA GLU A 302 -1.69 -16.00 -11.95
C GLU A 302 -2.60 -14.94 -11.32
N ILE A 303 -2.74 -13.83 -12.03
CA ILE A 303 -3.67 -12.75 -11.67
C ILE A 303 -4.53 -12.36 -12.88
N PRO A 304 -5.62 -13.09 -13.16
CA PRO A 304 -6.53 -12.74 -14.24
C PRO A 304 -7.32 -11.47 -13.86
N LEU A 305 -6.70 -10.31 -14.06
CA LEU A 305 -7.27 -9.02 -13.71
C LEU A 305 -8.56 -8.79 -14.54
N PRO A 306 -9.68 -8.42 -13.90
CA PRO A 306 -10.95 -8.25 -14.59
C PRO A 306 -10.92 -7.00 -15.48
N SER A 307 -11.64 -7.04 -16.61
CA SER A 307 -11.62 -5.97 -17.62
C SER A 307 -12.20 -4.62 -17.17
N GLN A 308 -12.81 -4.55 -15.99
CA GLN A 308 -13.35 -3.33 -15.39
C GLN A 308 -12.45 -2.74 -14.29
N ILE A 309 -11.28 -3.34 -14.02
CA ILE A 309 -10.38 -2.84 -12.98
C ILE A 309 -9.86 -1.46 -13.34
N GLU A 310 -10.04 -0.49 -12.44
CA GLU A 310 -9.63 0.89 -12.66
C GLU A 310 -8.36 1.21 -11.87
N ASN A 311 -8.27 0.71 -10.64
CA ASN A 311 -7.22 1.07 -9.69
C ASN A 311 -6.54 -0.17 -9.10
N ILE A 312 -5.23 -0.26 -9.26
CA ILE A 312 -4.37 -1.22 -8.56
C ILE A 312 -3.37 -0.40 -7.76
N GLN A 313 -3.48 -0.43 -6.44
CA GLN A 313 -2.73 0.44 -5.54
C GLN A 313 -1.34 -0.11 -5.19
N ASP A 314 -0.61 0.63 -4.35
CA ASP A 314 0.80 0.41 -4.05
C ASP A 314 1.07 -1.00 -3.51
N SER A 315 2.10 -1.66 -4.03
CA SER A 315 2.54 -2.99 -3.57
C SER A 315 1.45 -4.07 -3.59
N ALA A 316 0.37 -3.91 -4.37
CA ALA A 316 -0.78 -4.83 -4.35
C ALA A 316 -0.39 -6.30 -4.52
N PHE A 317 0.63 -6.60 -5.34
CA PHE A 317 1.15 -7.95 -5.60
C PHE A 317 2.64 -8.09 -5.24
N GLU A 318 3.17 -7.23 -4.36
CA GLU A 318 4.56 -7.30 -3.93
C GLU A 318 4.87 -8.67 -3.29
N LYS A 319 5.99 -9.29 -3.66
CA LYS A 319 6.43 -10.61 -3.18
C LYS A 319 5.50 -11.79 -3.55
N CYS A 320 4.73 -11.67 -4.63
CA CYS A 320 4.08 -12.84 -5.24
C CYS A 320 5.13 -13.66 -6.02
N TYR A 321 5.94 -14.43 -5.30
CA TYR A 321 7.12 -15.09 -5.87
C TYR A 321 6.80 -16.11 -6.97
N ALA A 322 5.64 -16.75 -6.94
CA ALA A 322 5.22 -17.73 -7.94
C ALA A 322 4.60 -17.11 -9.21
N LEU A 323 4.29 -15.81 -9.20
CA LEU A 323 3.63 -15.13 -10.31
C LEU A 323 4.55 -15.11 -11.55
N THR A 324 4.04 -15.57 -12.69
CA THR A 324 4.84 -15.82 -13.92
C THR A 324 4.50 -14.89 -15.07
N ASP A 325 3.21 -14.57 -15.24
CA ASP A 325 2.69 -13.75 -16.32
C ASP A 325 1.70 -12.71 -15.77
N VAL A 326 1.76 -11.50 -16.32
CA VAL A 326 0.83 -10.42 -15.98
C VAL A 326 0.31 -9.76 -17.25
N GLU A 327 -1.01 -9.59 -17.35
CA GLU A 327 -1.65 -8.72 -18.32
C GLU A 327 -2.32 -7.56 -17.59
N VAL A 328 -1.89 -6.33 -17.89
CA VAL A 328 -2.49 -5.10 -17.35
C VAL A 328 -3.56 -4.62 -18.35
N PRO A 329 -4.87 -4.68 -18.01
CA PRO A 329 -5.95 -4.44 -18.96
C PRO A 329 -6.09 -2.96 -19.33
N GLU A 330 -6.81 -2.69 -20.44
CA GLU A 330 -7.02 -1.33 -20.99
C GLU A 330 -7.67 -0.35 -19.99
N SER A 331 -8.47 -0.86 -19.08
CA SER A 331 -9.21 -0.10 -18.07
C SER A 331 -8.31 0.53 -17.00
N VAL A 332 -7.09 0.01 -16.81
CA VAL A 332 -6.13 0.58 -15.86
C VAL A 332 -5.59 1.89 -16.44
N THR A 333 -6.01 3.01 -15.87
CA THR A 333 -5.55 4.35 -16.28
C THR A 333 -4.33 4.82 -15.50
N TYR A 334 -4.14 4.28 -14.30
CA TYR A 334 -3.05 4.63 -13.40
C TYR A 334 -2.48 3.37 -12.73
N MET A 335 -1.16 3.26 -12.73
CA MET A 335 -0.44 2.24 -11.96
C MET A 335 0.31 2.91 -10.81
N SER A 336 0.10 2.38 -9.62
CA SER A 336 0.76 2.77 -8.39
C SER A 336 2.17 2.15 -8.26
N ASN A 337 2.89 2.48 -7.20
CA ASN A 337 4.28 2.07 -7.01
C ASN A 337 4.39 0.60 -6.55
N LYS A 338 5.53 -0.05 -6.86
CA LYS A 338 5.91 -1.38 -6.34
C LYS A 338 4.92 -2.53 -6.60
N ILE A 339 3.96 -2.37 -7.53
CA ILE A 339 2.87 -3.34 -7.71
C ILE A 339 3.38 -4.78 -7.84
N PHE A 340 4.42 -5.01 -8.65
CA PHE A 340 5.03 -6.32 -8.87
C PHE A 340 6.45 -6.44 -8.29
N ASN A 341 6.79 -5.60 -7.30
CA ASN A 341 8.11 -5.63 -6.66
C ASN A 341 8.38 -7.03 -6.08
N GLN A 342 9.58 -7.55 -6.33
CA GLN A 342 10.02 -8.88 -5.90
C GLN A 342 9.15 -10.05 -6.43
N CYS A 343 8.41 -9.90 -7.53
CA CYS A 343 7.83 -11.05 -8.23
C CYS A 343 8.94 -11.79 -9.00
N THR A 344 9.75 -12.57 -8.29
CA THR A 344 11.01 -13.11 -8.80
C THR A 344 10.85 -14.07 -9.99
N ASN A 345 9.71 -14.78 -10.10
CA ASN A 345 9.41 -15.64 -11.25
C ASN A 345 8.69 -14.93 -12.41
N LEU A 346 8.36 -13.64 -12.29
CA LEU A 346 7.66 -12.90 -13.33
C LEU A 346 8.54 -12.83 -14.59
N ASN A 347 8.06 -13.43 -15.67
CA ASN A 347 8.78 -13.55 -16.94
C ASN A 347 8.14 -12.68 -18.02
N ARG A 348 6.80 -12.54 -18.03
CA ARG A 348 6.10 -11.79 -19.06
C ARG A 348 5.17 -10.74 -18.48
N VAL A 349 5.23 -9.55 -19.05
CA VAL A 349 4.30 -8.47 -18.74
C VAL A 349 3.74 -7.92 -20.05
N ARG A 350 2.41 -7.90 -20.17
CA ARG A 350 1.69 -7.31 -21.29
C ARG A 350 0.89 -6.11 -20.83
N PHE A 351 1.06 -4.98 -21.51
CA PHE A 351 0.28 -3.77 -21.26
C PHE A 351 -0.75 -3.58 -22.36
N LEU A 352 -2.02 -3.65 -21.99
CA LEU A 352 -3.13 -3.13 -22.79
C LEU A 352 -3.53 -1.72 -22.31
N SER A 353 -3.12 -1.35 -21.09
CA SER A 353 -3.37 -0.04 -20.49
C SER A 353 -2.84 1.13 -21.32
N LYS A 354 -3.48 2.29 -21.13
CA LYS A 354 -3.05 3.58 -21.71
C LYS A 354 -2.09 4.37 -20.81
N THR A 355 -1.49 3.68 -19.85
CA THR A 355 -0.57 4.30 -18.88
C THR A 355 0.64 4.88 -19.59
N THR A 356 1.10 6.05 -19.14
CA THR A 356 2.22 6.78 -19.74
C THR A 356 3.54 6.60 -18.99
N GLN A 357 3.54 5.83 -17.90
CA GLN A 357 4.72 5.63 -17.08
C GLN A 357 4.81 4.22 -16.50
N ILE A 358 6.05 3.79 -16.26
CA ILE A 358 6.36 2.65 -15.39
C ILE A 358 6.68 3.23 -14.00
N PRO A 359 5.90 2.86 -12.95
CA PRO A 359 6.04 3.42 -11.60
C PRO A 359 7.34 3.07 -10.87
N LEU A 360 7.55 3.72 -9.73
CA LEU A 360 8.69 3.47 -8.82
C LEU A 360 8.71 1.98 -8.46
N GLU A 361 9.87 1.34 -8.64
CA GLU A 361 10.13 -0.05 -8.21
C GLU A 361 9.13 -1.10 -8.77
N CYS A 362 8.37 -0.80 -9.83
CA CYS A 362 7.28 -1.65 -10.29
C CYS A 362 7.71 -3.10 -10.58
N PHE A 363 8.86 -3.27 -11.23
CA PHE A 363 9.46 -4.57 -11.60
C PHE A 363 10.82 -4.78 -10.93
N SER A 364 11.06 -4.13 -9.79
CA SER A 364 12.27 -4.34 -9.02
C SER A 364 12.35 -5.80 -8.56
N MET A 365 13.53 -6.41 -8.65
CA MET A 365 13.81 -7.81 -8.31
C MET A 365 12.96 -8.84 -9.09
N CYS A 366 12.40 -8.48 -10.26
CA CYS A 366 11.80 -9.45 -11.19
C CYS A 366 12.90 -10.19 -11.96
N GLN A 367 13.51 -11.18 -11.31
CA GLN A 367 14.74 -11.85 -11.76
C GLN A 367 14.56 -12.75 -12.99
N LYS A 368 13.34 -13.20 -13.30
CA LYS A 368 13.02 -13.95 -14.53
C LYS A 368 12.52 -13.09 -15.69
N LEU A 369 12.39 -11.78 -15.51
CA LEU A 369 11.97 -10.87 -16.58
C LEU A 369 13.13 -10.69 -17.56
N ASP A 370 13.20 -11.54 -18.58
CA ASP A 370 14.35 -11.64 -19.49
C ASP A 370 14.39 -10.53 -20.55
N ALA A 371 13.22 -10.15 -21.07
CA ALA A 371 13.12 -9.12 -22.09
C ALA A 371 11.91 -8.21 -21.80
N PHE A 372 12.07 -6.92 -22.11
CA PHE A 372 10.99 -5.96 -21.98
C PHE A 372 10.95 -5.05 -23.22
N ASP A 373 9.84 -5.13 -23.94
CA ASP A 373 9.51 -4.24 -25.04
C ASP A 373 8.63 -3.11 -24.49
N VAL A 374 9.13 -1.88 -24.53
CA VAL A 374 8.44 -0.76 -23.89
C VAL A 374 7.20 -0.37 -24.71
N PRO A 375 5.98 -0.39 -24.10
CA PRO A 375 4.77 -0.03 -24.82
C PRO A 375 4.82 1.40 -25.38
N PRO A 376 4.20 1.67 -26.54
CA PRO A 376 4.32 2.95 -27.26
C PRO A 376 3.78 4.16 -26.48
N ASN A 377 2.88 3.95 -25.51
CA ASN A 377 2.32 5.02 -24.68
C ASN A 377 3.25 5.44 -23.53
N ILE A 378 4.20 4.60 -23.13
CA ILE A 378 5.08 4.84 -21.99
C ILE A 378 6.13 5.89 -22.37
N LYS A 379 6.18 6.99 -21.63
CA LYS A 379 7.15 8.08 -21.79
C LYS A 379 8.16 8.17 -20.65
N VAL A 380 7.80 7.63 -19.49
CA VAL A 380 8.55 7.80 -18.24
C VAL A 380 8.81 6.44 -17.60
N ILE A 381 10.07 6.17 -17.29
CA ILE A 381 10.47 5.04 -16.45
C ILE A 381 10.93 5.63 -15.12
N ASN A 382 10.24 5.35 -14.02
CA ASN A 382 10.56 5.94 -12.73
C ASN A 382 11.77 5.29 -12.05
N ARG A 383 12.15 5.87 -10.90
CA ARG A 383 13.27 5.39 -10.07
C ARG A 383 13.13 3.89 -9.77
N LEU A 384 14.25 3.16 -9.80
CA LEU A 384 14.34 1.75 -9.44
C LEU A 384 13.36 0.80 -10.19
N ALA A 385 12.70 1.25 -11.26
CA ALA A 385 11.61 0.51 -11.90
C ALA A 385 11.97 -0.93 -12.28
N PHE A 386 13.22 -1.18 -12.67
CA PHE A 386 13.77 -2.48 -13.05
C PHE A 386 15.03 -2.85 -12.25
N SER A 387 15.23 -2.24 -11.08
CA SER A 387 16.39 -2.54 -10.23
C SER A 387 16.46 -4.04 -9.91
N GLN A 388 17.64 -4.66 -10.03
CA GLN A 388 17.86 -6.10 -9.78
C GLN A 388 16.97 -7.03 -10.63
N SER A 389 16.48 -6.55 -11.78
CA SER A 389 15.71 -7.38 -12.71
C SER A 389 16.62 -8.28 -13.57
N GLY A 390 16.02 -9.32 -14.16
CA GLY A 390 16.68 -10.28 -15.05
C GLY A 390 16.88 -9.82 -16.49
N LEU A 391 16.71 -8.53 -16.78
CA LEU A 391 16.64 -8.03 -18.15
C LEU A 391 17.94 -8.28 -18.92
N ARG A 392 17.87 -9.03 -20.01
CA ARG A 392 18.90 -9.13 -21.07
C ARG A 392 18.67 -8.15 -22.20
N ALA A 393 17.41 -7.85 -22.50
CA ALA A 393 17.01 -6.98 -23.60
C ALA A 393 15.96 -5.94 -23.15
N PHE A 394 16.22 -4.68 -23.49
CA PHE A 394 15.32 -3.55 -23.23
C PHE A 394 15.20 -2.71 -24.51
N LYS A 395 14.01 -2.66 -25.13
CA LYS A 395 13.82 -2.14 -26.49
C LYS A 395 12.64 -1.14 -26.59
N SER A 396 12.52 -0.50 -27.77
CA SER A 396 11.45 0.46 -28.11
C SER A 396 11.45 1.72 -27.26
N LEU A 397 12.57 2.45 -27.30
CA LEU A 397 12.84 3.60 -26.43
C LEU A 397 12.64 4.97 -27.09
N GLN A 398 12.12 5.00 -28.33
CA GLN A 398 12.01 6.23 -29.13
C GLN A 398 11.14 7.31 -28.45
N GLN A 399 10.11 6.88 -27.73
CA GLN A 399 9.14 7.72 -27.05
C GLN A 399 9.56 8.13 -25.62
N ILE A 400 10.64 7.56 -25.08
CA ILE A 400 11.01 7.71 -23.67
C ILE A 400 11.69 9.05 -23.44
N THR A 401 11.05 9.93 -22.67
CA THR A 401 11.56 11.26 -22.35
C THR A 401 12.31 11.32 -21.01
N PHE A 402 12.13 10.30 -20.15
CA PHE A 402 12.78 10.25 -18.85
C PHE A 402 12.99 8.81 -18.36
N ILE A 403 14.19 8.54 -17.85
CA ILE A 403 14.54 7.32 -17.12
C ILE A 403 15.10 7.75 -15.77
N GLY A 404 14.47 7.29 -14.69
CA GLY A 404 14.76 7.69 -13.32
C GLY A 404 16.06 7.12 -12.75
N ARG A 405 16.41 7.61 -11.57
CA ARG A 405 17.57 7.16 -10.79
C ARG A 405 17.51 5.66 -10.57
N GLU A 406 18.66 4.99 -10.66
CA GLU A 406 18.77 3.56 -10.32
C GLU A 406 17.81 2.65 -11.12
N ALA A 407 17.25 3.11 -12.25
CA ALA A 407 16.21 2.38 -12.96
C ALA A 407 16.61 0.94 -13.33
N PHE A 408 17.89 0.72 -13.65
CA PHE A 408 18.50 -0.58 -13.95
C PHE A 408 19.64 -0.94 -12.99
N LEU A 409 19.62 -0.39 -11.76
CA LEU A 409 20.62 -0.70 -10.73
C LEU A 409 20.71 -2.21 -10.53
N LYS A 410 21.91 -2.78 -10.53
CA LYS A 410 22.15 -4.21 -10.27
C LYS A 410 21.43 -5.16 -11.24
N CYS A 411 21.14 -4.75 -12.48
CA CYS A 411 20.65 -5.67 -13.52
C CYS A 411 21.75 -6.65 -13.94
N GLN A 412 21.75 -7.84 -13.36
CA GLN A 412 22.86 -8.79 -13.49
C GLN A 412 22.98 -9.42 -14.89
N MET A 413 21.91 -9.39 -15.67
CA MET A 413 21.84 -10.04 -16.99
C MET A 413 21.91 -9.06 -18.16
N LEU A 414 21.89 -7.75 -17.90
CA LEU A 414 21.84 -6.72 -18.94
C LEU A 414 23.22 -6.61 -19.61
N SER A 415 23.29 -6.94 -20.90
CA SER A 415 24.56 -7.00 -21.64
C SER A 415 24.74 -5.88 -22.65
N VAL A 416 23.66 -5.46 -23.31
CA VAL A 416 23.67 -4.41 -24.33
C VAL A 416 22.45 -3.54 -24.14
N ILE A 417 22.63 -2.23 -24.22
CA ILE A 417 21.51 -1.28 -24.28
C ILE A 417 21.74 -0.23 -25.37
N ASP A 418 20.71 -0.02 -26.18
CA ASP A 418 20.69 1.01 -27.21
C ASP A 418 19.67 2.08 -26.85
N LEU A 419 20.16 3.23 -26.42
CA LEU A 419 19.38 4.42 -26.09
C LEU A 419 19.35 5.43 -27.25
N SER A 420 20.00 5.14 -28.38
CA SER A 420 20.29 6.12 -29.45
C SER A 420 19.07 6.83 -30.00
N ALA A 421 17.94 6.13 -30.05
CA ALA A 421 16.68 6.65 -30.59
C ALA A 421 15.87 7.47 -29.58
N SER A 422 16.30 7.52 -28.31
CA SER A 422 15.56 8.15 -27.21
C SER A 422 15.91 9.65 -27.08
N PRO A 423 14.94 10.57 -26.85
CA PRO A 423 15.19 12.01 -26.70
C PRO A 423 15.78 12.41 -25.32
N LEU A 424 16.53 11.52 -24.66
CA LEU A 424 17.08 11.78 -23.32
C LEU A 424 18.11 12.90 -23.34
N LEU A 425 18.01 13.81 -22.37
CA LEU A 425 18.96 14.92 -22.20
C LEU A 425 20.11 14.57 -21.24
N HIS A 426 19.89 13.62 -20.33
CA HIS A 426 20.86 13.20 -19.33
C HIS A 426 20.58 11.77 -18.86
N LEU A 427 21.64 11.08 -18.42
CA LEU A 427 21.48 9.86 -17.63
C LEU A 427 21.40 10.21 -16.14
N GLU A 428 20.35 9.76 -15.47
CA GLU A 428 20.17 9.89 -14.02
C GLU A 428 21.23 9.13 -13.19
N PRO A 429 21.48 9.55 -11.93
CA PRO A 429 22.43 8.88 -11.05
C PRO A 429 22.17 7.39 -10.91
N ARG A 430 23.25 6.61 -10.93
CA ARG A 430 23.25 5.15 -10.74
C ARG A 430 22.37 4.36 -11.72
N MET A 431 22.00 4.92 -12.88
CA MET A 431 21.05 4.30 -13.81
C MET A 431 21.41 2.84 -14.16
N PHE A 432 22.68 2.55 -14.45
CA PHE A 432 23.21 1.21 -14.76
C PHE A 432 24.27 0.76 -13.74
N CYS A 433 24.29 1.34 -12.54
CA CYS A 433 25.28 0.99 -11.53
C CYS A 433 25.22 -0.51 -11.20
N SER A 434 26.38 -1.16 -11.10
CA SER A 434 26.54 -2.58 -10.80
C SER A 434 25.83 -3.51 -11.80
N CYS A 435 25.87 -3.19 -13.10
CA CYS A 435 25.48 -4.11 -14.18
C CYS A 435 26.73 -4.85 -14.70
N PRO A 436 27.17 -5.96 -14.06
CA PRO A 436 28.48 -6.54 -14.30
C PRO A 436 28.67 -7.08 -15.72
N LEU A 437 27.59 -7.48 -16.41
CA LEU A 437 27.62 -8.01 -17.78
C LEU A 437 27.41 -6.94 -18.87
N LEU A 438 27.19 -5.68 -18.50
CA LEU A 438 26.93 -4.61 -19.45
C LEU A 438 28.19 -4.31 -20.26
N ARG A 439 28.22 -4.77 -21.51
CA ARG A 439 29.38 -4.69 -22.42
C ARG A 439 29.33 -3.50 -23.37
N LYS A 440 28.13 -3.10 -23.78
CA LYS A 440 27.94 -2.01 -24.76
C LYS A 440 26.75 -1.13 -24.41
N VAL A 441 26.97 0.17 -24.48
CA VAL A 441 25.94 1.20 -24.31
C VAL A 441 26.00 2.17 -25.49
N THR A 442 24.90 2.29 -26.23
CA THR A 442 24.77 3.30 -27.29
C THR A 442 23.93 4.47 -26.77
N LEU A 443 24.52 5.66 -26.73
CA LEU A 443 23.90 6.87 -26.19
C LEU A 443 23.22 7.72 -27.28
N PRO A 444 22.10 8.39 -27.00
CA PRO A 444 21.52 9.36 -27.91
C PRO A 444 22.37 10.64 -27.99
N THR A 445 22.37 11.26 -29.17
CA THR A 445 23.16 12.47 -29.45
C THR A 445 22.71 13.70 -28.67
N THR A 446 21.50 13.64 -28.09
CA THR A 446 20.90 14.70 -27.27
C THR A 446 21.44 14.76 -25.83
N ILE A 447 22.19 13.75 -25.38
CA ILE A 447 22.75 13.74 -24.02
C ILE A 447 23.84 14.80 -23.87
N ASN A 448 23.71 15.62 -22.83
CA ASN A 448 24.72 16.62 -22.46
C ASN A 448 25.46 16.32 -21.14
N THR A 449 24.94 15.39 -20.32
CA THR A 449 25.50 15.09 -19.00
C THR A 449 25.35 13.61 -18.65
N LEU A 450 26.44 13.00 -18.19
CA LEU A 450 26.42 11.71 -17.51
C LEU A 450 26.53 11.97 -16.00
N LYS A 451 25.52 11.60 -15.21
CA LYS A 451 25.50 11.90 -13.77
C LYS A 451 26.29 10.87 -12.95
N THR A 452 26.30 11.08 -11.64
CA THR A 452 27.04 10.28 -10.65
C THR A 452 26.78 8.78 -10.81
N GLN A 453 27.85 8.01 -10.86
CA GLN A 453 27.85 6.55 -10.79
C GLN A 453 26.98 5.84 -11.86
N CYS A 454 26.74 6.46 -13.04
CA CYS A 454 25.87 5.85 -14.06
C CYS A 454 26.29 4.44 -14.45
N PHE A 455 27.59 4.15 -14.51
CA PHE A 455 28.18 2.86 -14.94
C PHE A 455 29.18 2.28 -13.93
N THR A 456 29.16 2.72 -12.66
CA THR A 456 30.05 2.16 -11.63
C THR A 456 29.88 0.64 -11.53
N ASN A 457 30.96 -0.13 -11.39
CA ASN A 457 30.95 -1.59 -11.33
C ASN A 457 30.36 -2.28 -12.58
N CYS A 458 30.38 -1.62 -13.74
CA CYS A 458 30.10 -2.27 -15.03
C CYS A 458 31.39 -2.91 -15.55
N PHE A 459 31.82 -3.99 -14.87
CA PHE A 459 33.14 -4.60 -15.10
C PHE A 459 33.38 -4.99 -16.56
N SER A 460 32.34 -5.45 -17.28
CA SER A 460 32.43 -5.90 -18.68
C SER A 460 32.29 -4.79 -19.72
N LEU A 461 32.16 -3.52 -19.34
CA LEU A 461 31.95 -2.43 -20.30
C LEU A 461 33.19 -2.21 -21.17
N GLU A 462 33.10 -2.59 -22.44
CA GLU A 462 34.21 -2.50 -23.41
C GLU A 462 34.01 -1.34 -24.39
N GLU A 463 32.77 -1.09 -24.81
CA GLU A 463 32.43 -0.13 -25.86
C GLU A 463 31.39 0.87 -25.37
N ILE A 464 31.78 2.15 -25.33
CA ILE A 464 30.86 3.27 -25.18
C ILE A 464 31.33 4.44 -26.04
N VAL A 465 30.45 4.93 -26.91
CA VAL A 465 30.69 6.11 -27.74
C VAL A 465 30.01 7.30 -27.07
N LEU A 466 30.82 8.27 -26.63
CA LEU A 466 30.34 9.50 -26.01
C LEU A 466 29.94 10.52 -27.09
N PRO A 467 28.70 11.03 -27.10
CA PRO A 467 28.29 12.10 -28.02
C PRO A 467 29.04 13.42 -27.79
N GLU A 468 29.26 14.16 -28.88
CA GLU A 468 29.85 15.51 -28.87
C GLU A 468 29.03 16.55 -28.09
N GLY A 469 27.87 16.22 -27.53
CA GLY A 469 27.09 17.11 -26.67
C GLY A 469 27.49 17.11 -25.19
N ILE A 470 28.32 16.15 -24.75
CA ILE A 470 28.61 15.94 -23.32
C ILE A 470 29.57 16.99 -22.77
N ILE A 471 29.11 17.75 -21.77
CA ILE A 471 29.86 18.82 -21.10
C ILE A 471 30.53 18.32 -19.81
N THR A 472 29.90 17.36 -19.12
CA THR A 472 30.36 16.85 -17.82
C THR A 472 30.17 15.34 -17.71
N ILE A 473 31.20 14.65 -17.21
CA ILE A 473 31.13 13.27 -16.71
C ILE A 473 31.16 13.30 -15.18
N GLY A 474 30.12 12.74 -14.57
CA GLY A 474 29.86 12.82 -13.13
C GLY A 474 30.79 11.98 -12.25
N VAL A 475 30.64 12.18 -10.93
CA VAL A 475 31.43 11.48 -9.90
C VAL A 475 31.30 9.97 -10.06
N GLU A 476 32.42 9.25 -10.09
CA GLU A 476 32.51 7.79 -10.17
C GLU A 476 31.76 7.17 -11.36
N CYS A 477 31.49 7.93 -12.43
CA CYS A 477 30.62 7.52 -13.54
C CYS A 477 31.02 6.17 -14.15
N PHE A 478 32.31 5.96 -14.43
CA PHE A 478 32.90 4.72 -14.96
C PHE A 478 33.82 4.02 -13.94
N CYS A 479 33.66 4.31 -12.65
CA CYS A 479 34.46 3.66 -11.61
C CYS A 479 34.33 2.12 -11.72
N GLU A 480 35.45 1.39 -11.64
CA GLU A 480 35.52 -0.08 -11.77
C GLU A 480 35.10 -0.63 -13.16
N CYS A 481 35.14 0.18 -14.23
CA CYS A 481 35.00 -0.32 -15.61
C CYS A 481 36.30 -0.97 -16.09
N ILE A 482 36.68 -2.09 -15.48
CA ILE A 482 38.00 -2.73 -15.65
C ILE A 482 38.29 -3.20 -17.08
N HIS A 483 37.29 -3.49 -17.91
CA HIS A 483 37.44 -3.90 -19.31
C HIS A 483 37.33 -2.75 -20.33
N LEU A 484 37.18 -1.50 -19.88
CA LEU A 484 37.10 -0.34 -20.77
C LEU A 484 38.49 -0.03 -21.34
N THR A 485 38.77 -0.46 -22.57
CA THR A 485 40.10 -0.30 -23.19
C THR A 485 40.28 1.05 -23.87
N ASN A 486 39.22 1.55 -24.51
CA ASN A 486 39.25 2.77 -25.32
C ASN A 486 37.99 3.59 -25.06
N ILE A 487 38.17 4.86 -24.72
CA ILE A 487 37.08 5.83 -24.69
C ILE A 487 37.53 7.12 -25.37
N VAL A 488 36.74 7.58 -26.33
CA VAL A 488 36.96 8.87 -26.99
C VAL A 488 36.19 9.93 -26.21
N LEU A 489 36.93 10.86 -25.59
CA LEU A 489 36.33 11.99 -24.89
C LEU A 489 35.89 13.04 -25.93
N PRO A 490 34.66 13.58 -25.82
CA PRO A 490 34.15 14.55 -26.79
C PRO A 490 34.85 15.92 -26.67
N ASN A 491 34.91 16.65 -27.77
CA ASN A 491 35.56 17.96 -27.85
C ASN A 491 34.76 19.10 -27.20
N THR A 492 33.60 18.81 -26.62
CA THR A 492 32.82 19.74 -25.79
C THR A 492 32.97 19.50 -24.30
N LEU A 493 33.68 18.42 -23.92
CA LEU A 493 33.84 18.03 -22.53
C LEU A 493 34.64 19.09 -21.76
N GLY A 494 34.01 19.66 -20.75
CA GLY A 494 34.61 20.69 -19.89
C GLY A 494 35.13 20.15 -18.56
N SER A 495 34.53 19.08 -18.05
CA SER A 495 34.86 18.57 -16.70
C SER A 495 34.72 17.05 -16.57
N LEU A 496 35.73 16.45 -15.92
CA LEU A 496 35.69 15.09 -15.37
C LEU A 496 35.68 15.20 -13.84
N LEU A 497 34.63 14.69 -13.18
CA LEU A 497 34.50 14.78 -11.73
C LEU A 497 35.19 13.61 -11.00
N ASP A 498 35.18 13.68 -9.66
CA ASP A 498 35.89 12.78 -8.76
C ASP A 498 35.70 11.30 -9.11
N GLY A 499 36.79 10.56 -9.24
CA GLY A 499 36.79 9.12 -9.49
C GLY A 499 36.11 8.69 -10.78
N SER A 500 35.83 9.60 -11.73
CA SER A 500 35.00 9.29 -12.91
C SER A 500 35.51 8.12 -13.77
N PHE A 501 36.80 7.80 -13.72
CA PHE A 501 37.44 6.63 -14.34
C PHE A 501 38.30 5.84 -13.35
N ARG A 502 38.05 5.94 -12.03
CA ARG A 502 38.82 5.18 -11.02
C ARG A 502 38.76 3.68 -11.33
N ASN A 503 39.91 3.02 -11.27
CA ASN A 503 40.12 1.60 -11.52
C ASN A 503 39.64 1.13 -12.90
N CYS A 504 39.72 1.98 -13.93
CA CYS A 504 39.63 1.57 -15.33
C CYS A 504 40.95 0.94 -15.78
N SER A 505 41.31 -0.21 -15.21
CA SER A 505 42.65 -0.79 -15.30
C SER A 505 43.10 -1.19 -16.71
N SER A 506 42.17 -1.45 -17.64
CA SER A 506 42.49 -1.73 -19.06
C SER A 506 42.59 -0.49 -19.96
N LEU A 507 42.29 0.72 -19.44
CA LEU A 507 42.34 1.95 -20.23
C LEU A 507 43.80 2.31 -20.53
N SER A 508 44.23 2.05 -21.77
CA SER A 508 45.64 2.19 -22.18
C SER A 508 45.97 3.53 -22.84
N LYS A 509 45.00 4.09 -23.58
CA LYS A 509 45.15 5.36 -24.28
C LYS A 509 44.00 6.29 -23.92
N LEU A 510 44.34 7.55 -23.66
CA LEU A 510 43.37 8.61 -23.42
C LEU A 510 43.84 9.93 -24.05
N ASP A 511 43.07 10.42 -25.02
CA ASP A 511 43.28 11.73 -25.62
C ASP A 511 42.45 12.76 -24.83
N ILE A 512 43.12 13.70 -24.14
CA ILE A 512 42.46 14.75 -23.35
C ILE A 512 41.98 15.88 -24.29
N PRO A 513 40.69 16.20 -24.33
CA PRO A 513 40.18 17.22 -25.25
C PRO A 513 40.66 18.62 -24.85
N THR A 514 40.84 19.49 -25.84
CA THR A 514 41.32 20.86 -25.62
C THR A 514 40.36 21.71 -24.80
N THR A 515 39.09 21.31 -24.71
CA THR A 515 38.06 22.00 -23.92
C THR A 515 38.09 21.69 -22.43
N LEU A 516 38.78 20.62 -22.01
CA LEU A 516 38.76 20.14 -20.63
C LEU A 516 39.49 21.12 -19.71
N SER A 517 38.80 21.62 -18.68
CA SER A 517 39.35 22.59 -17.72
C SER A 517 39.56 22.02 -16.32
N LEU A 518 38.93 20.87 -16.00
CA LEU A 518 38.92 20.26 -14.67
C LEU A 518 39.00 18.73 -14.73
N LEU A 519 39.96 18.18 -13.97
CA LEU A 519 40.05 16.77 -13.55
C LEU A 519 39.86 16.69 -12.03
N GLY A 520 38.83 15.99 -11.56
CA GLY A 520 38.52 15.82 -10.14
C GLY A 520 39.50 14.91 -9.39
N ASP A 521 39.27 14.73 -8.10
CA ASP A 521 40.08 13.89 -7.22
C ASP A 521 39.98 12.43 -7.65
N SER A 522 41.10 11.71 -7.63
CA SER A 522 41.15 10.28 -8.00
C SER A 522 40.59 9.92 -9.39
N THR A 523 40.46 10.88 -10.32
CA THR A 523 39.75 10.70 -11.60
C THR A 523 40.19 9.44 -12.35
N PHE A 524 41.49 9.17 -12.42
CA PHE A 524 42.11 8.01 -13.07
C PHE A 524 42.94 7.19 -12.08
N GLU A 525 42.61 7.23 -10.78
CA GLU A 525 43.29 6.39 -9.79
C GLU A 525 43.20 4.91 -10.19
N ALA A 526 44.30 4.16 -10.09
CA ALA A 526 44.43 2.75 -10.48
C ALA A 526 44.14 2.43 -11.96
N CYS A 527 44.27 3.39 -12.88
CA CYS A 527 44.33 3.13 -14.33
C CYS A 527 45.69 2.54 -14.72
N THR A 528 45.94 1.29 -14.36
CA THR A 528 47.27 0.66 -14.42
C THR A 528 47.83 0.47 -15.84
N SER A 529 47.00 0.45 -16.89
CA SER A 529 47.44 0.32 -18.29
C SER A 529 47.72 1.66 -18.99
N LEU A 530 47.42 2.80 -18.37
CA LEU A 530 47.51 4.11 -19.03
C LEU A 530 48.97 4.51 -19.25
N GLU A 531 49.42 4.56 -20.51
CA GLU A 531 50.86 4.72 -20.82
C GLU A 531 51.31 6.19 -20.98
N LYS A 532 50.48 7.00 -21.63
CA LYS A 532 50.85 8.33 -22.12
C LYS A 532 49.72 9.32 -21.91
N LEU A 533 50.07 10.53 -21.48
CA LEU A 533 49.12 11.63 -21.33
C LEU A 533 49.70 12.95 -21.84
N ALA A 534 48.84 13.73 -22.49
CA ALA A 534 49.14 15.11 -22.88
C ALA A 534 47.99 16.02 -22.47
N PHE A 535 48.30 17.00 -21.62
CA PHE A 535 47.32 18.00 -21.18
C PHE A 535 47.27 19.19 -22.14
N SER A 536 46.08 19.74 -22.32
CA SER A 536 45.88 20.97 -23.06
C SER A 536 46.18 22.19 -22.19
N SER A 537 46.44 23.35 -22.82
CA SER A 537 46.67 24.62 -22.14
C SER A 537 45.44 25.17 -21.40
N ARG A 538 44.24 24.62 -21.64
CA ARG A 538 43.00 25.04 -20.96
C ARG A 538 42.75 24.30 -19.65
N LEU A 539 43.50 23.24 -19.34
CA LEU A 539 43.39 22.54 -18.08
C LEU A 539 43.84 23.46 -16.93
N THR A 540 42.96 23.73 -15.97
CA THR A 540 43.21 24.66 -14.84
C THR A 540 43.22 23.98 -13.48
N TRP A 541 42.68 22.76 -13.40
CA TRP A 541 42.55 22.00 -12.17
C TRP A 541 42.83 20.51 -12.39
N VAL A 542 43.70 19.95 -11.53
CA VAL A 542 43.91 18.51 -11.36
C VAL A 542 43.73 18.20 -9.88
N GLY A 543 42.84 17.26 -9.55
CA GLY A 543 42.51 16.89 -8.19
C GLY A 543 43.56 16.03 -7.49
N ASP A 544 43.43 15.90 -6.17
CA ASP A 544 44.30 15.07 -5.34
C ASP A 544 44.16 13.59 -5.77
N LEU A 545 45.27 12.83 -5.78
CA LEU A 545 45.30 11.41 -6.18
C LEU A 545 44.82 11.11 -7.61
N CYS A 546 44.68 12.12 -8.48
CA CYS A 546 44.06 11.98 -9.81
C CYS A 546 44.59 10.82 -10.66
N PHE A 547 45.88 10.51 -10.58
CA PHE A 547 46.57 9.43 -11.30
C PHE A 547 47.29 8.48 -10.34
N LYS A 548 46.87 8.41 -9.07
CA LYS A 548 47.48 7.48 -8.09
C LYS A 548 47.43 6.05 -8.63
N ASP A 549 48.50 5.27 -8.42
CA ASP A 549 48.61 3.88 -8.85
C ASP A 549 48.51 3.65 -10.39
N CYS A 550 48.76 4.68 -11.22
CA CYS A 550 48.93 4.53 -12.68
C CYS A 550 50.32 3.99 -13.03
N SER A 551 50.54 2.69 -12.80
CA SER A 551 51.86 2.07 -12.87
C SER A 551 52.54 2.08 -14.25
N SER A 552 51.78 2.11 -15.36
CA SER A 552 52.34 2.13 -16.73
C SER A 552 52.56 3.54 -17.28
N LEU A 553 52.15 4.58 -16.55
CA LEU A 553 52.24 5.96 -17.01
C LEU A 553 53.70 6.41 -17.03
N SER A 554 54.26 6.46 -18.23
CA SER A 554 55.69 6.71 -18.46
C SER A 554 55.98 7.98 -19.23
N ILE A 555 54.97 8.55 -19.93
CA ILE A 555 55.11 9.79 -20.70
C ILE A 555 54.05 10.80 -20.28
N LEU A 556 54.48 11.98 -19.82
CA LEU A 556 53.60 13.08 -19.45
C LEU A 556 53.99 14.41 -20.11
N LYS A 557 53.04 15.03 -20.81
CA LYS A 557 53.17 16.40 -21.34
C LYS A 557 52.24 17.36 -20.60
N CYS A 558 52.81 18.26 -19.81
CA CYS A 558 52.09 19.29 -19.06
C CYS A 558 52.36 20.69 -19.62
N PRO A 559 51.36 21.60 -19.66
CA PRO A 559 51.61 23.02 -19.90
C PRO A 559 52.29 23.66 -18.68
N GLU A 560 53.20 24.62 -18.92
CA GLU A 560 54.01 25.26 -17.88
C GLU A 560 53.18 25.97 -16.78
N SER A 561 51.97 26.42 -17.13
CA SER A 561 51.07 27.14 -16.22
C SER A 561 50.22 26.26 -15.31
N LEU A 562 50.24 24.92 -15.48
CA LEU A 562 49.40 24.00 -14.73
C LEU A 562 50.06 23.59 -13.41
N ALA A 563 49.41 23.94 -12.30
CA ALA A 563 49.78 23.45 -10.98
C ALA A 563 49.22 22.04 -10.75
N LEU A 564 50.07 21.11 -10.30
CA LEU A 564 49.71 19.73 -10.01
C LEU A 564 49.80 19.46 -8.50
N PRO A 565 48.85 18.74 -7.87
CA PRO A 565 48.97 18.38 -6.47
C PRO A 565 50.09 17.35 -6.25
N GLN A 566 50.76 17.42 -5.09
CA GLN A 566 51.92 16.58 -4.76
C GLN A 566 51.63 15.08 -4.85
N ASN A 567 50.40 14.68 -4.51
CA ASN A 567 49.95 13.30 -4.50
C ASN A 567 49.22 12.88 -5.78
N ALA A 568 49.15 13.74 -6.81
CA ALA A 568 48.44 13.45 -8.06
C ALA A 568 48.94 12.17 -8.73
N PHE A 569 50.25 11.90 -8.66
CA PHE A 569 50.91 10.77 -9.32
C PHE A 569 51.57 9.82 -8.30
N LEU A 570 50.96 9.65 -7.12
CA LEU A 570 51.46 8.72 -6.11
C LEU A 570 51.57 7.30 -6.71
N ASN A 571 52.70 6.62 -6.51
CA ASN A 571 52.99 5.29 -7.07
C ASN A 571 53.02 5.21 -8.62
N CYS A 572 53.27 6.33 -9.32
CA CYS A 572 53.60 6.34 -10.75
C CYS A 572 55.11 6.22 -10.99
N PHE A 573 55.52 5.55 -12.07
CA PHE A 573 56.92 5.33 -12.41
C PHE A 573 57.36 6.19 -13.61
N PHE A 574 57.92 7.37 -13.32
CA PHE A 574 58.53 8.22 -14.34
C PHE A 574 60.05 8.02 -14.42
N GLU A 575 60.58 8.02 -15.65
CA GLU A 575 62.02 8.10 -15.90
C GLU A 575 62.62 9.38 -15.27
N PRO A 576 63.89 9.35 -14.79
CA PRO A 576 64.51 10.49 -14.10
C PRO A 576 64.47 11.81 -14.88
N GLN A 577 64.51 11.75 -16.22
CA GLN A 577 64.48 12.92 -17.11
C GLN A 577 63.08 13.55 -17.25
N GLU A 578 62.02 12.80 -16.93
CA GLU A 578 60.64 13.32 -16.92
C GLU A 578 60.24 13.88 -15.55
N LYS A 579 60.85 13.35 -14.47
CA LYS A 579 60.64 13.86 -13.10
C LYS A 579 61.02 15.33 -12.91
N THR A 580 62.00 15.83 -13.67
CA THR A 580 62.42 17.25 -13.63
C THR A 580 61.41 18.20 -14.30
N LYS A 581 60.44 17.68 -15.08
CA LYS A 581 59.33 18.44 -15.68
C LYS A 581 58.07 18.48 -14.82
N LEU A 582 58.02 17.69 -13.74
CA LEU A 582 56.95 17.74 -12.75
C LEU A 582 57.21 18.97 -11.84
N CYS A 583 56.42 20.03 -12.03
CA CYS A 583 56.59 21.34 -11.42
C CYS A 583 56.72 21.33 -9.87
N PRO A 584 57.43 22.33 -9.28
CA PRO A 584 57.77 22.37 -7.86
C PRO A 584 56.58 22.64 -6.91
N PRO A 585 56.76 22.37 -5.60
CA PRO A 585 55.67 22.31 -4.63
C PRO A 585 55.35 23.71 -4.11
N ASN A 586 54.24 24.32 -4.51
CA ASN A 586 53.68 25.46 -3.76
C ASN A 586 52.17 25.56 -3.94
N ARG A 587 51.43 25.33 -2.84
CA ARG A 587 49.97 25.52 -2.75
C ARG A 587 49.64 27.00 -2.49
N LEU A 588 48.71 27.53 -3.27
CA LEU A 588 47.64 28.37 -2.75
C LEU A 588 46.38 27.50 -2.67
N LYS A 589 45.76 27.40 -1.48
CA LYS A 589 44.47 26.73 -1.26
C LYS A 589 43.42 27.37 -2.16
N ARG A 590 43.14 26.79 -3.33
CA ARG A 590 41.98 27.15 -4.16
C ARG A 590 40.79 26.30 -3.68
N ASN A 591 39.65 26.93 -3.45
CA ASN A 591 38.44 26.25 -2.96
C ASN A 591 37.82 25.38 -4.05
N TYR A 592 38.11 24.08 -4.02
CA TYR A 592 37.52 23.04 -4.87
C TYR A 592 35.98 23.15 -4.89
N GLN A 593 35.36 23.37 -3.73
CA GLN A 593 33.91 23.54 -3.56
C GLN A 593 33.27 24.65 -4.43
N THR A 594 33.99 25.70 -4.80
CA THR A 594 33.45 26.79 -5.65
C THR A 594 33.35 26.41 -7.12
N LEU A 595 34.21 25.49 -7.60
CA LEU A 595 34.26 25.04 -9.00
C LEU A 595 33.19 23.99 -9.31
N ILE A 596 32.85 23.14 -8.33
CA ILE A 596 31.84 22.07 -8.47
C ILE A 596 30.45 22.45 -7.94
N ARG A 597 30.28 23.62 -7.29
CA ARG A 597 28.99 24.14 -6.77
C ARG A 597 27.82 24.14 -7.77
N PRO A 598 28.01 24.39 -9.09
CA PRO A 598 26.93 24.24 -10.07
C PRO A 598 26.49 22.78 -10.29
N HIS A 599 27.37 21.82 -10.00
CA HIS A 599 27.23 20.39 -10.31
C HIS A 599 26.81 19.52 -9.10
N ILE A 600 26.84 20.06 -7.87
CA ILE A 600 26.54 19.35 -6.59
C ILE A 600 25.08 19.47 -6.13
N LYS A 601 24.19 20.22 -6.79
CA LYS A 601 22.80 20.38 -6.30
C LYS A 601 22.09 19.01 -6.16
N GLY A 602 22.01 18.51 -4.94
CA GLY A 602 21.42 17.21 -4.60
C GLY A 602 22.23 16.31 -3.65
N MET A 603 23.43 16.69 -3.20
CA MET A 603 24.21 15.87 -2.26
C MET A 603 23.80 16.09 -0.80
N SER A 604 23.32 15.02 -0.14
CA SER A 604 23.48 14.84 1.31
C SER A 604 24.79 14.08 1.56
N SER A 605 25.69 14.70 2.31
CA SER A 605 26.99 14.16 2.72
C SER A 605 26.84 13.08 3.80
N SER A 606 26.54 11.85 3.41
CA SER A 606 26.88 10.64 4.17
C SER A 606 26.56 9.43 3.30
N LEU A 607 27.60 8.78 2.77
CA LEU A 607 27.64 7.39 2.25
C LEU A 607 28.94 7.19 1.45
N CYS A 608 30.07 7.61 2.02
CA CYS A 608 31.40 7.12 1.64
C CYS A 608 31.92 6.26 2.79
N SER A 609 31.41 5.04 2.91
CA SER A 609 31.97 3.90 3.68
C SER A 609 30.90 2.83 3.92
N SER A 610 30.60 2.00 2.91
CA SER A 610 30.02 0.65 3.07
C SER A 610 29.55 0.09 1.71
N VAL A 611 30.49 -0.22 0.81
CA VAL A 611 30.24 -1.19 -0.28
C VAL A 611 31.49 -2.06 -0.47
N VAL A 612 31.87 -2.73 0.61
CA VAL A 612 32.70 -3.96 0.59
C VAL A 612 32.11 -4.88 1.67
N SER A 613 30.87 -5.30 1.51
CA SER A 613 30.26 -6.50 2.13
C SER A 613 28.76 -6.58 1.82
N ILE A 614 28.36 -7.77 1.35
CA ILE A 614 27.01 -8.28 1.00
C ILE A 614 26.53 -7.99 -0.43
#